data_AF-A0A8H4LTQ1-F1
#
_entry.id   AF-A0A8H4LTQ1-F1
#
_cell.length_a   1.000
_cell.length_b   1.000
_cell.length_c   1.000
_cell.angle_alpha   90.00
_cell.angle_beta   90.00
_cell.angle_gamma   90.00
#
_symmetry.space_group_name_H-M   'P 1'
#
loop_
_entity.id
_entity.type
_entity.pdbx_description
1 polymer ?
#
loop_
_entity_poly.entity_id
_entity_poly.type
_entity_poly.pdbx_seq_one_letter_code
_entity_poly.pdbx_strand_id
1 'polypeptide(L)'
;MGKCFLADKGLLGEDLGRIVKSACEHCGLNVELRVILNDSSACLLSRAYSYTSTRFGLILGTGVNMAAFLPVMSIGRPKFGVRPDGWFDEASHVIVNTELSMFGHGILPMTRWDRQLTKEHPRPDFQPLEHLVSGMYLGEIVRQALVEAIGDTRILGGVVPPSLEAPYSLGADTLSLIESDGTPELTEAIDIFSERHPSSHTPTTSDLVAIKALASFVSVRSSAIVATCVFTLWDCRLEAEEAYISTLPKDSPERCKAEADMRLESTTVAFNGSVIESYTAYLGNCQRYVDELVESKGLAEPRSIRLVPAKESSLMGAAVALACIERDD
;
A
#
# COMPACT_ATOMS: atom_id res chain seq x y z
N MET A 1 10.69 10.03 -13.79
CA MET A 1 11.20 10.20 -12.42
C MET A 1 10.42 9.37 -11.41
N GLY A 2 11.00 8.24 -10.98
CA GLY A 2 10.58 7.49 -9.80
C GLY A 2 11.74 7.43 -8.81
N LYS A 3 11.48 7.70 -7.53
CA LYS A 3 12.42 7.55 -6.40
C LYS A 3 13.82 8.17 -6.63
N CYS A 4 13.89 9.41 -7.13
CA CYS A 4 15.12 10.16 -7.40
C CYS A 4 16.05 9.60 -8.50
N PHE A 5 15.65 8.57 -9.23
CA PHE A 5 16.37 8.13 -10.42
C PHE A 5 15.92 8.94 -11.65
N LEU A 6 16.89 9.37 -12.45
CA LEU A 6 16.68 9.96 -13.77
C LEU A 6 16.61 8.87 -14.85
N ALA A 7 15.96 7.73 -14.53
CA ALA A 7 15.87 6.58 -15.43
C ALA A 7 15.12 6.90 -16.73
N ASP A 8 14.27 7.94 -16.74
CA ASP A 8 13.63 8.45 -17.95
C ASP A 8 14.62 9.04 -18.96
N LYS A 9 15.82 9.46 -18.52
CA LYS A 9 16.88 9.94 -19.41
C LYS A 9 17.59 8.75 -20.06
N GLY A 10 17.12 8.37 -21.24
CA GLY A 10 17.75 7.36 -22.09
C GLY A 10 17.11 5.97 -22.08
N LEU A 11 16.12 5.72 -21.21
CA LEU A 11 15.36 4.45 -21.21
C LEU A 11 13.89 4.62 -21.63
N LEU A 12 13.43 5.85 -21.86
CA LEU A 12 12.04 6.11 -22.25
C LEU A 12 11.75 5.53 -23.64
N GLY A 13 10.81 4.59 -23.72
CA GLY A 13 10.45 3.89 -24.95
C GLY A 13 11.35 2.71 -25.29
N GLU A 14 12.39 2.44 -24.50
CA GLU A 14 13.23 1.26 -24.67
C GLU A 14 12.59 0.01 -24.04
N ASP A 15 12.91 -1.15 -24.61
CA ASP A 15 12.56 -2.45 -24.05
C ASP A 15 13.50 -2.76 -22.87
N LEU A 16 12.98 -2.66 -21.65
CA LEU A 16 13.72 -2.94 -20.43
C LEU A 16 14.27 -4.36 -20.39
N GLY A 17 13.58 -5.33 -21.00
CA GLY A 17 14.06 -6.70 -21.08
C GLY A 17 15.28 -6.85 -21.96
N ARG A 18 15.31 -6.16 -23.10
CA ARG A 18 16.52 -6.09 -23.94
C ARG A 18 17.69 -5.43 -23.20
N ILE A 19 17.42 -4.34 -22.48
CA ILE A 19 18.46 -3.61 -21.71
C ILE A 19 19.08 -4.51 -20.64
N VAL A 20 18.25 -5.17 -19.83
CA VAL A 20 18.73 -6.07 -18.77
C VAL A 20 19.49 -7.26 -19.37
N LYS A 21 18.95 -7.89 -20.42
CA LYS A 21 19.60 -9.00 -21.11
C LYS A 21 20.98 -8.62 -21.64
N SER A 22 21.07 -7.48 -22.34
CA SER A 22 22.35 -7.00 -22.87
C SER A 22 23.35 -6.72 -21.76
N ALA A 23 22.95 -6.09 -20.65
CA ALA A 23 23.83 -5.85 -19.52
C ALA A 23 24.36 -7.17 -18.90
N CYS A 24 23.51 -8.19 -18.78
CA CYS A 24 23.92 -9.50 -18.29
C CYS A 24 24.90 -10.22 -19.25
N GLU A 25 24.66 -10.16 -20.56
CA GLU A 25 25.55 -10.73 -21.59
C GLU A 25 26.95 -10.09 -21.54
N HIS A 26 27.04 -8.76 -21.38
CA HIS A 26 28.33 -8.06 -21.23
C HIS A 26 29.11 -8.50 -19.98
N CYS A 27 28.42 -8.98 -18.96
CA CYS A 27 29.02 -9.55 -17.74
C CYS A 27 29.29 -11.06 -17.83
N GLY A 28 29.02 -11.70 -18.97
CA GLY A 28 29.17 -13.16 -19.14
C GLY A 28 28.13 -13.98 -18.37
N LEU A 29 26.98 -13.37 -18.01
CA LEU A 29 25.89 -14.05 -17.32
C LEU A 29 24.89 -14.63 -18.32
N ASN A 30 24.68 -15.95 -18.25
CA ASN A 30 23.67 -16.63 -19.07
C ASN A 30 22.31 -16.60 -18.37
N VAL A 31 21.56 -15.52 -18.56
CA VAL A 31 20.23 -15.31 -17.98
C VAL A 31 19.22 -14.88 -19.04
N GLU A 32 17.97 -15.30 -18.88
CA GLU A 32 16.85 -14.93 -19.75
C GLU A 32 15.79 -14.21 -18.92
N LEU A 33 15.39 -13.00 -19.35
CA LEU A 33 14.30 -12.29 -18.72
C LEU A 33 12.97 -12.74 -19.31
N ARG A 34 12.16 -13.44 -18.50
CA ARG A 34 10.86 -13.97 -18.90
C ARG A 34 9.66 -13.20 -18.36
N VAL A 35 9.83 -12.57 -17.20
CA VAL A 35 8.76 -11.89 -16.47
C VAL A 35 9.26 -10.55 -15.93
N ILE A 36 8.42 -9.52 -16.03
CA ILE A 36 8.55 -8.26 -15.29
C ILE A 36 7.24 -8.04 -14.54
N LEU A 37 7.32 -7.75 -13.23
CA LEU A 37 6.15 -7.51 -12.37
C LEU A 37 6.32 -6.21 -11.61
N ASN A 38 5.18 -5.62 -11.25
CA ASN A 38 5.12 -4.66 -10.16
C ASN A 38 5.18 -5.39 -8.80
N ASP A 39 5.70 -4.71 -7.78
CA ASP A 39 5.88 -5.22 -6.41
C ASP A 39 4.55 -5.65 -5.76
N SER A 40 3.46 -4.92 -5.97
CA SER A 40 2.14 -5.31 -5.47
C SER A 40 1.61 -6.60 -6.13
N SER A 41 1.87 -6.80 -7.42
CA SER A 41 1.53 -8.03 -8.13
C SER A 41 2.37 -9.21 -7.63
N ALA A 42 3.67 -8.99 -7.39
CA ALA A 42 4.53 -9.99 -6.77
C ALA A 42 4.07 -10.33 -5.34
N CYS A 43 3.63 -9.33 -4.57
CA CYS A 43 3.02 -9.51 -3.25
C CYS A 43 1.81 -10.42 -3.28
N LEU A 44 0.88 -10.17 -4.19
CA LEU A 44 -0.28 -11.05 -4.42
C LEU A 44 0.17 -12.48 -4.73
N LEU A 45 1.02 -12.66 -5.75
CA LEU A 45 1.46 -13.98 -6.21
C LEU A 45 2.20 -14.78 -5.15
N SER A 46 3.05 -14.12 -4.36
CA SER A 46 3.84 -14.76 -3.30
C SER A 46 2.98 -15.48 -2.26
N ARG A 47 1.75 -15.02 -2.04
CA ARG A 47 0.79 -15.66 -1.12
C ARG A 47 -0.28 -16.47 -1.83
N ALA A 48 -0.63 -16.15 -3.07
CA ALA A 48 -1.54 -16.98 -3.86
C ALA A 48 -1.04 -18.43 -4.02
N TYR A 49 0.28 -18.63 -4.04
CA TYR A 49 0.89 -19.97 -4.04
C TYR A 49 0.55 -20.80 -2.79
N SER A 50 0.47 -20.17 -1.61
CA SER A 50 0.22 -20.86 -0.32
C SER A 50 -1.23 -20.76 0.17
N TYR A 51 -1.95 -19.72 -0.26
CA TYR A 51 -3.30 -19.41 0.18
C TYR A 51 -4.17 -19.19 -1.06
N THR A 52 -4.98 -20.20 -1.37
CA THR A 52 -5.91 -20.17 -2.50
C THR A 52 -6.98 -19.10 -2.37
N SER A 53 -7.14 -18.46 -1.21
CA SER A 53 -8.01 -17.30 -0.98
C SER A 53 -7.38 -15.93 -1.25
N THR A 54 -6.10 -15.87 -1.66
CA THR A 54 -5.42 -14.59 -1.94
C THR A 54 -5.97 -13.94 -3.21
N ARG A 55 -6.57 -12.76 -3.07
CA ARG A 55 -7.11 -11.99 -4.21
C ARG A 55 -6.47 -10.62 -4.37
N PHE A 56 -5.72 -10.16 -3.37
CA PHE A 56 -5.10 -8.85 -3.39
C PHE A 56 -3.66 -8.88 -2.89
N GLY A 57 -2.86 -7.95 -3.41
CA GLY A 57 -1.55 -7.58 -2.86
C GLY A 57 -1.59 -6.12 -2.42
N LEU A 58 -1.09 -5.80 -1.24
CA LEU A 58 -1.01 -4.45 -0.69
C LEU A 58 0.46 -4.12 -0.38
N ILE A 59 0.97 -3.06 -0.97
CA ILE A 59 2.24 -2.46 -0.58
C ILE A 59 1.93 -1.21 0.24
N LEU A 60 2.40 -1.15 1.48
CA LEU A 60 2.25 0.02 2.34
C LEU A 60 3.52 0.28 3.15
N GLY A 61 4.37 1.15 2.62
CA GLY A 61 5.65 1.53 3.20
C GLY A 61 5.94 2.99 2.89
N THR A 62 7.04 3.27 2.18
CA THR A 62 7.34 4.61 1.67
C THR A 62 6.24 5.15 0.76
N GLY A 63 5.61 4.28 -0.04
CA GLY A 63 4.45 4.58 -0.87
C GLY A 63 3.30 3.60 -0.61
N VAL A 64 2.24 3.70 -1.41
CA VAL A 64 1.09 2.79 -1.34
C VAL A 64 0.71 2.25 -2.72
N ASN A 65 0.46 0.96 -2.83
CA ASN A 65 -0.14 0.40 -4.04
C ASN A 65 -0.92 -0.88 -3.75
N MET A 66 -1.82 -1.26 -4.64
CA MET A 66 -2.53 -2.52 -4.58
C MET A 66 -2.55 -3.24 -5.93
N ALA A 67 -2.49 -4.57 -5.87
CA ALA A 67 -2.85 -5.45 -6.97
C ALA A 67 -4.12 -6.21 -6.65
N ALA A 68 -4.93 -6.49 -7.67
CA ALA A 68 -6.16 -7.27 -7.55
C ALA A 68 -6.23 -8.37 -8.60
N PHE A 69 -6.73 -9.54 -8.22
CA PHE A 69 -7.10 -10.61 -9.14
C PHE A 69 -8.58 -10.47 -9.52
N LEU A 70 -8.84 -10.12 -10.77
CA LEU A 70 -10.16 -9.75 -11.28
C LEU A 70 -10.49 -10.52 -12.56
N PRO A 71 -11.79 -10.75 -12.87
CA PRO A 71 -12.20 -11.25 -14.17
C PRO A 71 -11.66 -10.38 -15.31
N VAL A 72 -11.29 -10.99 -16.44
CA VAL A 72 -10.77 -10.26 -17.62
C VAL A 72 -11.77 -9.22 -18.13
N MET A 73 -13.07 -9.52 -18.06
CA MET A 73 -14.14 -8.62 -18.51
C MET A 73 -14.28 -7.34 -17.67
N SER A 74 -13.69 -7.30 -16.47
CA SER A 74 -13.67 -6.10 -15.62
C SER A 74 -12.82 -4.98 -16.21
N ILE A 75 -11.97 -5.30 -17.18
CA ILE A 75 -11.03 -4.37 -17.79
C ILE A 75 -11.37 -4.23 -19.28
N GLY A 76 -11.45 -2.99 -19.76
CA GLY A 76 -11.70 -2.73 -21.17
C GLY A 76 -10.60 -3.32 -22.06
N ARG A 77 -10.99 -4.08 -23.09
CA ARG A 77 -10.07 -4.75 -24.04
C ARG A 77 -8.88 -3.90 -24.52
N PRO A 78 -9.03 -2.59 -24.84
CA PRO A 78 -7.91 -1.75 -25.27
C PRO A 78 -6.77 -1.65 -24.25
N LYS A 79 -7.04 -1.84 -22.94
CA LYS A 79 -6.02 -1.80 -21.88
C LYS A 79 -5.08 -3.01 -21.88
N PHE A 80 -5.44 -4.11 -22.53
CA PHE A 80 -4.58 -5.30 -22.65
C PHE A 80 -3.53 -5.16 -23.76
N GLY A 81 -3.62 -4.12 -24.59
CA GLY A 81 -2.73 -3.95 -25.75
C GLY A 81 -2.90 -5.10 -26.75
N VAL A 82 -1.78 -5.54 -27.34
CA VAL A 82 -1.76 -6.70 -28.23
C VAL A 82 -1.63 -7.98 -27.40
N ARG A 83 -2.50 -8.95 -27.69
CA ARG A 83 -2.50 -10.29 -27.10
C ARG A 83 -2.51 -11.34 -28.21
N PRO A 84 -1.95 -12.55 -27.97
CA PRO A 84 -2.06 -13.65 -28.92
C PRO A 84 -3.51 -14.00 -29.25
N ASP A 85 -3.74 -14.55 -30.43
CA ASP A 85 -5.05 -15.10 -30.80
C ASP A 85 -5.45 -16.19 -29.79
N GLY A 86 -6.73 -16.22 -29.40
CA GLY A 86 -7.24 -17.16 -28.40
C GLY A 86 -7.00 -16.76 -26.93
N TRP A 87 -6.16 -15.76 -26.65
CA TRP A 87 -5.85 -15.37 -25.25
C TRP A 87 -7.10 -14.99 -24.44
N PHE A 88 -8.05 -14.28 -25.05
CA PHE A 88 -9.30 -13.89 -24.39
C PHE A 88 -10.30 -15.05 -24.23
N ASP A 89 -10.10 -16.15 -24.96
CA ASP A 89 -10.93 -17.35 -24.84
C ASP A 89 -10.43 -18.25 -23.70
N GLU A 90 -9.13 -18.18 -23.38
CA GLU A 90 -8.48 -18.96 -22.32
C GLU A 90 -8.39 -18.21 -20.98
N ALA A 91 -8.11 -16.91 -21.01
CA ALA A 91 -7.91 -16.11 -19.81
C ALA A 91 -9.24 -15.66 -19.21
N SER A 92 -9.66 -16.30 -18.11
CA SER A 92 -10.84 -15.86 -17.36
C SER A 92 -10.55 -14.70 -16.41
N HIS A 93 -9.33 -14.64 -15.86
CA HIS A 93 -8.93 -13.66 -14.85
C HIS A 93 -7.56 -13.07 -15.16
N VAL A 94 -7.29 -11.90 -14.58
CA VAL A 94 -6.04 -11.17 -14.71
C VAL A 94 -5.65 -10.51 -13.39
N ILE A 95 -4.34 -10.42 -13.14
CA ILE A 95 -3.81 -9.58 -12.06
C ILE A 95 -3.67 -8.16 -12.58
N VAL A 96 -4.35 -7.23 -11.92
CA VAL A 96 -4.31 -5.80 -12.21
C VAL A 96 -3.48 -5.10 -11.16
N ASN A 97 -2.37 -4.48 -11.57
CA ASN A 97 -1.75 -3.42 -10.79
C ASN A 97 -2.66 -2.19 -10.88
N THR A 98 -3.27 -1.79 -9.77
CA THR A 98 -4.29 -0.73 -9.79
C THR A 98 -3.70 0.67 -9.76
N GLU A 99 -2.41 0.82 -9.44
CA GLU A 99 -1.76 2.11 -9.17
C GLU A 99 -2.59 2.96 -8.20
N LEU A 100 -3.07 2.31 -7.13
CA LEU A 100 -4.06 2.85 -6.19
C LEU A 100 -3.67 4.21 -5.61
N SER A 101 -2.37 4.49 -5.46
CA SER A 101 -1.84 5.78 -4.98
C SER A 101 -2.41 6.98 -5.73
N MET A 102 -2.77 6.84 -7.01
CA MET A 102 -3.33 7.90 -7.86
C MET A 102 -4.80 8.24 -7.56
N PHE A 103 -5.48 7.44 -6.74
CA PHE A 103 -6.90 7.62 -6.44
C PHE A 103 -7.19 8.83 -5.53
N GLY A 104 -8.36 9.43 -5.69
CA GLY A 104 -8.95 10.27 -4.64
C GLY A 104 -8.78 11.77 -4.77
N HIS A 105 -8.27 12.28 -5.90
CA HIS A 105 -8.22 13.73 -6.11
C HIS A 105 -9.61 14.37 -5.91
N GLY A 106 -9.69 15.38 -5.04
CA GLY A 106 -10.92 16.13 -4.76
C GLY A 106 -11.95 15.44 -3.85
N ILE A 107 -11.76 14.18 -3.47
CA ILE A 107 -12.72 13.42 -2.65
C ILE A 107 -12.15 12.93 -1.31
N LEU A 108 -10.82 13.00 -1.13
CA LEU A 108 -10.17 12.58 0.11
C LEU A 108 -10.47 13.56 1.26
N PRO A 109 -10.62 13.06 2.50
CA PRO A 109 -10.94 13.89 3.67
C PRO A 109 -9.72 14.67 4.17
N MET A 110 -9.30 15.68 3.41
CA MET A 110 -8.08 16.45 3.69
C MET A 110 -8.27 17.46 4.83
N THR A 111 -7.34 17.44 5.78
CA THR A 111 -7.16 18.47 6.82
C THR A 111 -6.46 19.70 6.25
N ARG A 112 -6.24 20.73 7.08
CA ARG A 112 -5.45 21.89 6.66
C ARG A 112 -3.98 21.54 6.36
N TRP A 113 -3.40 20.62 7.13
CA TRP A 113 -2.01 20.16 6.96
C TRP A 113 -1.83 19.34 5.68
N ASP A 114 -2.81 18.48 5.33
CA ASP A 114 -2.74 17.74 4.05
C ASP A 114 -2.78 18.69 2.85
N ARG A 115 -3.59 19.75 2.93
CA ARG A 115 -3.66 20.78 1.87
C ARG A 115 -2.36 21.58 1.79
N GLN A 116 -1.74 21.89 2.92
CA GLN A 116 -0.46 22.58 2.96
C GLN A 116 0.65 21.72 2.35
N LEU A 117 0.78 20.47 2.79
CA LEU A 117 1.71 19.48 2.21
C LEU A 117 1.52 19.39 0.69
N THR A 118 0.28 19.23 0.23
CA THR A 118 -0.04 19.13 -1.20
C THR A 118 0.39 20.38 -1.97
N LYS A 119 0.14 21.59 -1.41
CA LYS A 119 0.51 22.86 -2.03
C LYS A 119 2.04 23.04 -2.16
N GLU A 120 2.80 22.55 -1.19
CA GLU A 120 4.26 22.64 -1.15
C GLU A 120 4.94 21.51 -1.95
N HIS A 121 4.22 20.43 -2.24
CA HIS A 121 4.75 19.29 -2.99
C HIS A 121 5.09 19.67 -4.43
N PRO A 122 6.23 19.22 -5.00
CA PRO A 122 6.61 19.51 -6.39
C PRO A 122 5.59 19.02 -7.44
N ARG A 123 4.76 18.05 -7.06
CA ARG A 123 3.69 17.49 -7.91
C ARG A 123 2.41 17.35 -7.09
N PRO A 124 1.66 18.44 -6.85
CA PRO A 124 0.51 18.45 -5.92
C PRO A 124 -0.53 17.36 -6.20
N ASP A 125 -0.87 17.16 -7.47
CA ASP A 125 -1.94 16.24 -7.87
C ASP A 125 -1.45 14.82 -8.19
N PHE A 126 -0.16 14.56 -8.02
CA PHE A 126 0.41 13.24 -8.28
C PHE A 126 0.32 12.40 -7.01
N GLN A 127 -0.42 11.29 -7.08
CA GLN A 127 -0.59 10.32 -5.99
C GLN A 127 -1.29 10.86 -4.72
N PRO A 128 -2.48 11.47 -4.85
CA PRO A 128 -3.14 12.13 -3.71
C PRO A 128 -3.48 11.19 -2.55
N LEU A 129 -3.78 9.91 -2.79
CA LEU A 129 -3.99 8.94 -1.71
C LEU A 129 -2.69 8.68 -0.95
N GLU A 130 -1.56 8.60 -1.65
CA GLU A 130 -0.26 8.30 -1.05
C GLU A 130 0.16 9.34 -0.01
N HIS A 131 -0.18 10.62 -0.25
CA HIS A 131 0.05 11.72 0.69
C HIS A 131 -0.65 11.53 2.04
N LEU A 132 -1.78 10.81 2.07
CA LEU A 132 -2.55 10.63 3.29
C LEU A 132 -2.14 9.39 4.08
N VAL A 133 -1.55 8.38 3.41
CA VAL A 133 -1.42 7.04 4.00
C VAL A 133 -0.01 6.48 4.10
N SER A 134 0.92 6.93 3.26
CA SER A 134 2.25 6.32 3.20
C SER A 134 3.24 6.94 4.17
N GLY A 135 4.23 6.15 4.58
CA GLY A 135 5.20 6.50 5.60
C GLY A 135 6.06 7.71 5.27
N MET A 136 6.20 8.06 3.98
CA MET A 136 6.88 9.28 3.55
C MET A 136 6.15 10.54 4.05
N TYR A 137 4.82 10.52 4.12
CA TYR A 137 4.02 11.71 4.41
C TYR A 137 3.36 11.70 5.80
N LEU A 138 3.16 10.52 6.43
CA LEU A 138 2.62 10.47 7.81
C LEU A 138 3.44 11.34 8.78
N GLY A 139 4.77 11.21 8.71
CA GLY A 139 5.67 12.01 9.53
C GLY A 139 5.61 13.51 9.22
N GLU A 140 5.52 13.87 7.94
CA GLU A 140 5.44 15.27 7.51
C GLU A 140 4.14 15.95 7.93
N ILE A 141 3.00 15.25 7.87
CA ILE A 141 1.72 15.77 8.36
C ILE A 141 1.78 16.04 9.86
N VAL A 142 2.37 15.12 10.64
CA VAL A 142 2.56 15.31 12.09
C VAL A 142 3.54 16.45 12.35
N ARG A 143 4.60 16.61 11.56
CA ARG A 143 5.56 17.70 11.68
C ARG A 143 4.87 19.05 11.54
N GLN A 144 4.08 19.23 10.48
CA GLN A 144 3.37 20.49 10.23
C GLN A 144 2.39 20.81 11.37
N ALA A 145 1.63 19.81 11.84
CA ALA A 145 0.73 19.97 12.98
C ALA A 145 1.48 20.31 14.28
N LEU A 146 2.62 19.67 14.52
CA LEU A 146 3.45 19.88 15.71
C LEU A 146 4.06 21.28 15.72
N VAL A 147 4.63 21.74 14.60
CA VAL A 147 5.22 23.09 14.49
C VAL A 147 4.17 24.17 14.75
N GLU A 148 2.96 24.01 14.21
CA GLU A 148 1.85 24.91 14.51
C GLU A 148 1.47 24.86 16.01
N ALA A 149 1.32 23.66 16.57
CA ALA A 149 0.96 23.48 17.97
C ALA A 149 2.01 24.07 18.95
N ILE A 150 3.30 24.01 18.65
CA ILE A 150 4.37 24.65 19.45
C ILE A 150 4.14 26.15 19.58
N GLY A 151 3.79 26.82 18.47
CA GLY A 151 3.49 28.25 18.47
C GLY A 151 2.24 28.60 19.28
N ASP A 152 1.18 27.83 19.10
CA ASP A 152 -0.15 28.15 19.66
C ASP A 152 -0.29 27.76 21.15
N THR A 153 0.29 26.62 21.53
CA THR A 153 0.03 25.98 22.85
C THR A 153 1.23 26.02 23.78
N ARG A 154 2.41 26.40 23.29
CA ARG A 154 3.69 26.37 24.03
C ARG A 154 4.15 24.96 24.44
N ILE A 155 3.66 23.90 23.78
CA ILE A 155 4.30 22.57 23.83
C ILE A 155 5.78 22.70 23.45
N LEU A 156 6.64 21.87 24.04
CA LEU A 156 8.10 21.96 23.96
C LEU A 156 8.64 23.34 24.42
N GLY A 157 7.97 23.94 25.41
CA GLY A 157 8.31 25.28 25.89
C GLY A 157 8.08 26.39 24.86
N GLY A 158 7.37 26.11 23.77
CA GLY A 158 7.21 27.02 22.63
C GLY A 158 8.47 27.14 21.77
N VAL A 159 9.43 26.21 21.92
CA VAL A 159 10.66 26.17 21.12
C VAL A 159 10.54 25.08 20.06
N VAL A 160 10.58 25.47 18.80
CA VAL A 160 10.65 24.52 17.68
C VAL A 160 12.09 23.98 17.62
N PRO A 161 12.32 22.65 17.78
CA PRO A 161 13.62 22.07 17.51
C PRO A 161 14.11 22.45 16.10
N PRO A 162 15.36 22.90 15.91
CA PRO A 162 15.84 23.39 14.61
C PRO A 162 15.68 22.39 13.45
N SER A 163 15.78 21.09 13.73
CA SER A 163 15.58 20.06 12.70
C SER A 163 14.14 20.00 12.19
N LEU A 164 13.14 20.35 13.02
CA LEU A 164 11.72 20.35 12.63
C LEU A 164 11.33 21.50 11.70
N GLU A 165 12.20 22.48 11.46
CA GLU A 165 11.97 23.52 10.45
C GLU A 165 12.07 22.98 9.02
N ALA A 166 12.92 21.97 8.81
CA ALA A 166 13.10 21.35 7.50
C ALA A 166 11.93 20.41 7.16
N PRO A 167 11.38 20.47 5.93
CA PRO A 167 10.39 19.50 5.47
C PRO A 167 10.93 18.07 5.53
N TYR A 168 10.04 17.12 5.84
CA TYR A 168 10.32 15.68 5.94
C TYR A 168 11.35 15.28 6.99
N SER A 169 11.65 16.15 7.96
CA SER A 169 12.63 15.87 9.01
C SER A 169 12.11 14.95 10.12
N LEU A 170 10.79 14.88 10.32
CA LEU A 170 10.16 13.98 11.27
C LEU A 170 9.71 12.70 10.55
N GLY A 171 10.44 11.61 10.78
CA GLY A 171 10.14 10.31 10.17
C GLY A 171 8.99 9.56 10.87
N ALA A 172 8.21 8.81 10.10
CA ALA A 172 7.15 7.95 10.64
C ALA A 172 7.70 6.84 11.57
N ASP A 173 8.96 6.43 11.40
CA ASP A 173 9.65 5.51 12.30
C ASP A 173 9.87 6.13 13.69
N THR A 174 10.24 7.41 13.77
CA THR A 174 10.35 8.16 15.03
C THR A 174 9.02 8.17 15.77
N LEU A 175 7.94 8.47 15.04
CA LEU A 175 6.59 8.49 15.60
C LEU A 175 6.14 7.13 16.09
N SER A 176 6.43 6.07 15.32
CA SER A 176 6.13 4.70 15.74
C SER A 176 6.83 4.31 17.03
N LEU A 177 8.09 4.72 17.22
CA LEU A 177 8.86 4.46 18.44
C LEU A 177 8.25 5.21 19.63
N ILE A 178 7.89 6.49 19.45
CA ILE A 178 7.17 7.28 20.47
C ILE A 178 5.82 6.65 20.82
N GLU A 179 5.07 6.16 19.82
CA GLU A 179 3.81 5.46 20.05
C GLU A 179 4.00 4.10 20.74
N SER A 180 5.15 3.44 20.57
CA SER A 180 5.45 2.16 21.21
C SER A 180 5.75 2.25 22.70
N ASP A 181 6.22 3.41 23.18
CA ASP A 181 6.47 3.63 24.61
C ASP A 181 5.15 3.70 25.39
N GLY A 182 4.78 2.59 26.01
CA GLY A 182 3.57 2.47 26.83
C GLY A 182 3.77 2.86 28.31
N THR A 183 4.95 3.36 28.68
CA THR A 183 5.24 3.72 30.08
C THR A 183 4.56 5.03 30.47
N PRO A 184 4.14 5.20 31.74
CA PRO A 184 3.59 6.48 32.21
C PRO A 184 4.58 7.64 32.08
N GLU A 185 5.88 7.37 32.21
CA GLU A 185 6.94 8.39 32.21
C GLU A 185 7.36 8.80 30.79
N LEU A 186 7.14 7.92 29.80
CA LEU A 186 7.54 8.10 28.39
C LEU A 186 9.05 8.38 28.20
N THR A 187 9.89 7.78 29.05
CA THR A 187 11.34 8.04 29.06
C THR A 187 12.01 7.69 27.73
N GLU A 188 11.67 6.54 27.15
CA GLU A 188 12.25 6.11 25.87
C GLU A 188 11.81 7.04 24.73
N ALA A 189 10.54 7.44 24.72
CA ALA A 189 10.04 8.43 23.76
C ALA A 189 10.74 9.80 23.90
N ILE A 190 10.98 10.25 25.14
CA ILE A 190 11.72 11.50 25.42
C ILE A 190 13.15 11.39 24.89
N ASP A 191 13.85 10.29 25.18
CA ASP A 191 15.24 10.07 24.76
C ASP A 191 15.34 10.04 23.23
N ILE A 192 14.48 9.26 22.56
CA ILE A 192 14.45 9.14 21.10
C ILE A 192 14.16 10.48 20.43
N PHE A 193 13.16 11.22 20.93
CA PHE A 193 12.83 12.53 20.38
C PHE A 193 13.97 13.53 20.61
N SER A 194 14.59 13.54 21.79
CA SER A 194 15.70 14.44 22.12
C SER A 194 16.96 14.15 21.30
N GLU A 195 17.25 12.87 21.03
CA GLU A 195 18.37 12.45 20.20
C GLU A 195 18.18 12.87 18.74
N ARG A 196 16.98 12.65 18.18
CA ARG A 196 16.68 12.92 16.76
C ARG A 196 16.35 14.38 16.48
N HIS A 197 15.80 15.08 17.47
CA HIS A 197 15.41 16.49 17.38
C HIS A 197 15.97 17.32 18.54
N PRO A 198 17.31 17.51 18.62
CA PRO A 198 17.93 18.30 19.67
C PRO A 198 17.39 19.72 19.73
N SER A 199 17.13 20.22 20.94
CA SER A 199 16.60 21.57 21.20
C SER A 199 17.15 22.12 22.52
N SER A 200 17.02 23.42 22.72
CA SER A 200 17.35 24.07 24.01
C SER A 200 16.36 23.73 25.11
N HIS A 201 15.17 23.23 24.76
CA HIS A 201 14.16 22.75 25.69
C HIS A 201 14.18 21.21 25.74
N THR A 202 14.28 20.64 26.94
CA THR A 202 14.16 19.18 27.13
C THR A 202 12.68 18.80 27.10
N PRO A 203 12.24 17.90 26.19
CA PRO A 203 10.86 17.44 26.15
C PRO A 203 10.40 16.85 27.47
N THR A 204 9.19 17.21 27.89
CA THR A 204 8.53 16.66 29.08
C THR A 204 7.62 15.50 28.70
N THR A 205 7.21 14.68 29.68
CA THR A 205 6.18 13.66 29.47
C THR A 205 4.91 14.23 28.85
N SER A 206 4.49 15.44 29.26
CA SER A 206 3.31 16.10 28.68
C SER A 206 3.50 16.45 27.20
N ASP A 207 4.72 16.84 26.80
CA ASP A 207 5.03 17.11 25.40
C ASP A 207 4.93 15.83 24.57
N LEU A 208 5.48 14.71 25.07
CA LEU A 208 5.44 13.43 24.37
C LEU A 208 4.03 12.83 24.33
N VAL A 209 3.19 13.04 25.36
CA VAL A 209 1.77 12.68 25.30
C VAL A 209 1.06 13.39 24.14
N ALA A 210 1.33 14.68 23.96
CA ALA A 210 0.71 15.45 22.88
C ALA A 210 1.25 15.05 21.49
N ILE A 211 2.56 14.82 21.35
CA ILE A 211 3.16 14.32 20.10
C ILE A 211 2.60 12.93 19.75
N LYS A 212 2.49 12.03 20.75
CA LYS A 212 1.89 10.70 20.61
C LYS A 212 0.43 10.78 20.17
N ALA A 213 -0.34 11.73 20.72
CA ALA A 213 -1.73 11.94 20.30
C ALA A 213 -1.83 12.40 18.84
N LEU A 214 -1.00 13.37 18.42
CA LEU A 214 -0.95 13.82 17.02
C LEU A 214 -0.59 12.66 16.07
N ALA A 215 0.44 11.88 16.41
CA ALA A 215 0.84 10.71 15.66
C ALA A 215 -0.29 9.69 15.53
N SER A 216 -0.95 9.40 16.66
CA SER A 216 -2.07 8.46 16.71
C SER A 216 -3.25 8.91 15.86
N PHE A 217 -3.64 10.18 15.88
CA PHE A 217 -4.72 10.68 15.02
C PHE A 217 -4.41 10.49 13.53
N VAL A 218 -3.16 10.75 13.12
CA VAL A 218 -2.72 10.61 11.73
C VAL A 218 -2.64 9.14 11.32
N SER A 219 -2.08 8.27 12.17
CA SER A 219 -1.94 6.84 11.89
C SER A 219 -3.29 6.11 11.90
N VAL A 220 -4.20 6.45 12.81
CA VAL A 220 -5.57 5.94 12.86
C VAL A 220 -6.35 6.34 11.60
N ARG A 221 -6.32 7.63 11.22
CA ARG A 221 -6.92 8.12 9.96
C ARG A 221 -6.39 7.34 8.76
N SER A 222 -5.06 7.22 8.67
CA SER A 222 -4.38 6.52 7.60
C SER A 222 -4.86 5.06 7.49
N SER A 223 -4.87 4.33 8.60
CA SER A 223 -5.33 2.94 8.65
C SER A 223 -6.79 2.76 8.24
N ALA A 224 -7.67 3.69 8.61
CA ALA A 224 -9.07 3.69 8.21
C ALA A 224 -9.25 3.92 6.70
N ILE A 225 -8.46 4.83 6.11
CA ILE A 225 -8.48 5.08 4.67
C ILE A 225 -8.00 3.83 3.91
N VAL A 226 -6.89 3.22 4.32
CA VAL A 226 -6.39 1.99 3.69
C VAL A 226 -7.39 0.84 3.82
N ALA A 227 -8.01 0.67 5.00
CA ALA A 227 -9.06 -0.31 5.22
C ALA A 227 -10.26 -0.09 4.28
N THR A 228 -10.65 1.17 4.08
CA THR A 228 -11.72 1.54 3.13
C THR A 228 -11.33 1.14 1.70
N CYS A 229 -10.09 1.41 1.26
CA CYS A 229 -9.63 0.99 -0.06
C CYS A 229 -9.65 -0.55 -0.23
N VAL A 230 -9.17 -1.29 0.77
CA VAL A 230 -9.19 -2.76 0.77
C VAL A 230 -10.61 -3.28 0.66
N PHE A 231 -11.52 -2.77 1.50
CA PHE A 231 -12.93 -3.16 1.51
C PHE A 231 -13.62 -2.84 0.19
N THR A 232 -13.48 -1.61 -0.34
CA THR A 232 -14.13 -1.22 -1.59
C THR A 232 -13.62 -2.02 -2.77
N LEU A 233 -12.31 -2.30 -2.84
CA LEU A 233 -11.76 -3.11 -3.93
C LEU A 233 -12.19 -4.57 -3.84
N TRP A 234 -12.33 -5.11 -2.62
CA TRP A 234 -12.95 -6.41 -2.38
C TRP A 234 -14.40 -6.43 -2.84
N ASP A 235 -15.17 -5.39 -2.52
CA ASP A 235 -16.58 -5.31 -2.90
C ASP A 235 -16.77 -5.21 -4.42
N CYS A 236 -16.00 -4.32 -5.08
CA CYS A 236 -15.99 -4.22 -6.53
C CYS A 236 -15.60 -5.55 -7.21
N ARG A 237 -14.73 -6.33 -6.58
CA ARG A 237 -14.40 -7.67 -7.08
C ARG A 237 -15.62 -8.59 -7.00
N LEU A 238 -16.36 -8.61 -5.89
CA LEU A 238 -17.54 -9.46 -5.75
C LEU A 238 -18.59 -9.15 -6.83
N GLU A 239 -18.84 -7.86 -7.09
CA GLU A 239 -19.74 -7.41 -8.15
C GLU A 239 -19.24 -7.88 -9.54
N ALA A 240 -17.94 -7.76 -9.80
CA ALA A 240 -17.33 -8.19 -11.05
C ALA A 240 -17.40 -9.71 -11.26
N GLU A 241 -17.18 -10.50 -10.20
CA GLU A 241 -17.29 -11.95 -10.23
C GLU A 241 -18.73 -12.41 -10.45
N GLU A 242 -19.71 -11.74 -9.84
CA GLU A 242 -21.13 -12.03 -10.07
C GLU A 242 -21.51 -11.75 -11.54
N ALA A 243 -21.06 -10.61 -12.08
CA ALA A 243 -21.22 -10.30 -13.49
C ALA A 243 -20.56 -11.37 -14.38
N TYR A 244 -19.35 -11.80 -14.05
CA TYR A 244 -18.65 -12.86 -14.77
C TYR A 244 -19.42 -14.18 -14.76
N ILE A 245 -19.84 -14.67 -13.59
CA ILE A 245 -20.62 -15.90 -13.42
C ILE A 245 -21.92 -15.86 -14.24
N SER A 246 -22.56 -14.70 -14.34
CA SER A 246 -23.80 -14.53 -15.11
C SER A 246 -23.62 -14.79 -16.62
N THR A 247 -22.40 -14.61 -17.14
CA THR A 247 -22.08 -14.87 -18.55
C THR A 247 -21.80 -16.34 -18.86
N LEU A 248 -21.57 -17.15 -17.82
CA LEU A 248 -21.14 -18.54 -17.98
C LEU A 248 -22.32 -19.51 -18.05
N PRO A 249 -22.23 -20.58 -18.89
CA PRO A 249 -23.23 -21.64 -18.92
C PRO A 249 -23.39 -22.30 -17.55
N LYS A 250 -24.64 -22.61 -17.17
CA LYS A 250 -25.02 -23.11 -15.84
C LYS A 250 -24.21 -24.33 -15.38
N ASP A 251 -23.91 -25.24 -16.29
CA ASP A 251 -23.21 -26.49 -15.97
C ASP A 251 -21.73 -26.48 -16.40
N SER A 252 -21.17 -25.31 -16.70
CA SER A 252 -19.76 -25.22 -17.10
C SER A 252 -18.80 -25.42 -15.91
N PRO A 253 -17.68 -26.14 -16.10
CA PRO A 253 -16.64 -26.24 -15.06
C PRO A 253 -16.10 -24.89 -14.59
N GLU A 254 -16.01 -23.93 -15.52
CA GLU A 254 -15.64 -22.53 -15.27
C GLU A 254 -16.56 -21.88 -14.23
N ARG A 255 -17.88 -22.00 -14.43
CA ARG A 255 -18.88 -21.44 -13.52
C ARG A 255 -18.80 -22.07 -12.14
N CYS A 256 -18.65 -23.39 -12.07
CA CYS A 256 -18.51 -24.09 -10.79
C CYS A 256 -17.30 -23.58 -10.00
N LYS A 257 -16.17 -23.31 -10.67
CA LYS A 257 -14.96 -22.74 -10.05
C LYS A 257 -15.21 -21.31 -9.55
N ALA A 258 -15.81 -20.44 -10.37
CA ALA A 258 -16.10 -19.06 -10.00
C ALA A 258 -17.13 -18.97 -8.84
N GLU A 259 -18.17 -19.82 -8.85
CA GLU A 259 -19.13 -19.92 -7.74
C GLU A 259 -18.51 -20.50 -6.46
N ALA A 260 -17.52 -21.40 -6.58
CA ALA A 260 -16.77 -21.89 -5.42
C ALA A 260 -15.86 -20.80 -4.83
N ASP A 261 -15.21 -20.00 -5.69
CA ASP A 261 -14.45 -18.81 -5.29
C ASP A 261 -15.33 -17.80 -4.54
N MET A 262 -16.50 -17.48 -5.12
CA MET A 262 -17.49 -16.59 -4.51
C MET A 262 -18.09 -17.14 -3.22
N ARG A 263 -17.84 -18.39 -2.83
CA ARG A 263 -18.25 -18.99 -1.55
C ARG A 263 -17.15 -19.01 -0.48
N LEU A 264 -15.96 -18.52 -0.78
CA LEU A 264 -14.89 -18.45 0.21
C LEU A 264 -15.29 -17.53 1.37
N GLU A 265 -15.34 -18.09 2.59
CA GLU A 265 -15.62 -17.35 3.82
C GLU A 265 -14.57 -16.27 4.09
N SER A 266 -13.32 -16.50 3.68
CA SER A 266 -12.21 -15.59 3.90
C SER A 266 -11.50 -15.24 2.60
N THR A 267 -11.28 -13.95 2.38
CA THR A 267 -10.42 -13.42 1.31
C THR A 267 -9.12 -12.92 1.90
N THR A 268 -7.99 -13.36 1.33
CA THR A 268 -6.66 -12.96 1.79
C THR A 268 -6.16 -11.74 1.00
N VAL A 269 -5.67 -10.74 1.73
CA VAL A 269 -4.90 -9.61 1.21
C VAL A 269 -3.46 -9.80 1.67
N ALA A 270 -2.59 -10.15 0.73
CA ALA A 270 -1.16 -10.27 1.00
C ALA A 270 -0.56 -8.87 1.17
N PHE A 271 0.11 -8.57 2.27
CA PHE A 271 0.72 -7.25 2.47
C PHE A 271 2.24 -7.30 2.64
N ASN A 272 2.90 -6.23 2.22
CA ASN A 272 4.30 -5.95 2.53
C ASN A 272 4.49 -4.43 2.70
N GLY A 273 5.49 -4.02 3.49
CA GLY A 273 5.91 -2.63 3.58
C GLY A 273 6.03 -2.15 5.02
N SER A 274 6.98 -1.22 5.23
CA SER A 274 7.42 -0.81 6.57
C SER A 274 6.31 -0.22 7.44
N VAL A 275 5.31 0.47 6.87
CA VAL A 275 4.24 1.07 7.66
C VAL A 275 3.31 -0.01 8.20
N ILE A 276 2.78 -0.88 7.34
CA ILE A 276 1.85 -1.93 7.78
C ILE A 276 2.55 -3.00 8.63
N GLU A 277 3.85 -3.23 8.42
CA GLU A 277 4.62 -4.24 9.16
C GLU A 277 5.11 -3.75 10.52
N SER A 278 5.53 -2.48 10.61
CA SER A 278 6.33 -2.01 11.74
C SER A 278 5.75 -0.79 12.46
N TYR A 279 4.82 -0.04 11.86
CA TYR A 279 4.23 1.11 12.55
C TYR A 279 3.31 0.63 13.69
N THR A 280 3.54 1.12 14.90
CA THR A 280 2.82 0.72 16.13
C THR A 280 1.32 0.79 15.95
N ALA A 281 0.62 -0.30 16.28
CA ALA A 281 -0.84 -0.45 16.18
C ALA A 281 -1.45 -0.33 14.76
N TYR A 282 -0.68 -0.05 13.71
CA TYR A 282 -1.21 0.23 12.37
C TYR A 282 -1.96 -0.97 11.79
N LEU A 283 -1.33 -2.15 11.75
CA LEU A 283 -1.94 -3.38 11.24
C LEU A 283 -3.22 -3.73 12.00
N GLY A 284 -3.19 -3.63 13.33
CA GLY A 284 -4.34 -3.94 14.18
C GLY A 284 -5.52 -2.99 13.92
N ASN A 285 -5.26 -1.69 13.82
CA ASN A 285 -6.27 -0.70 13.48
C ASN A 285 -6.84 -0.93 12.07
N CYS A 286 -5.96 -1.18 11.08
CA CYS A 286 -6.38 -1.44 9.71
C CYS A 286 -7.27 -2.70 9.63
N GLN A 287 -6.86 -3.80 10.28
CA GLN A 287 -7.66 -5.04 10.32
C GLN A 287 -9.01 -4.81 11.00
N ARG A 288 -9.04 -4.09 12.14
CA ARG A 288 -10.30 -3.75 12.82
C ARG A 288 -11.26 -2.98 11.92
N TYR A 289 -10.79 -1.94 11.24
CA TYR A 289 -11.64 -1.17 10.32
C TYR A 289 -12.13 -2.00 9.14
N VAL A 290 -11.29 -2.90 8.61
CA VAL A 290 -11.70 -3.84 7.56
C VAL A 290 -12.83 -4.75 8.07
N ASP A 291 -12.69 -5.33 9.26
CA ASP A 291 -13.71 -6.19 9.85
C ASP A 291 -15.03 -5.43 10.11
N GLU A 292 -14.96 -4.21 10.65
CA GLU A 292 -16.12 -3.33 10.86
C GLU A 292 -16.83 -2.99 9.53
N LEU A 293 -16.09 -2.71 8.45
CA LEU A 293 -16.65 -2.43 7.14
C LEU A 293 -17.35 -3.67 6.55
N VAL A 294 -16.74 -4.85 6.67
CA VAL A 294 -17.34 -6.11 6.21
C VAL A 294 -18.62 -6.43 6.99
N GLU A 295 -18.61 -6.24 8.31
CA GLU A 295 -19.80 -6.42 9.15
C GLU A 295 -20.91 -5.43 8.76
N SER A 296 -20.56 -4.17 8.50
CA SER A 296 -21.52 -3.13 8.11
C SER A 296 -22.24 -3.42 6.78
N LYS A 297 -21.64 -4.22 5.90
CA LYS A 297 -22.27 -4.63 4.62
C LYS A 297 -23.49 -5.53 4.83
N GLY A 298 -23.62 -6.18 6.00
CA GLY A 298 -24.80 -6.97 6.35
C GLY A 298 -25.01 -8.19 5.45
N LEU A 299 -23.93 -8.87 5.08
CA LEU A 299 -23.98 -10.05 4.20
C LEU A 299 -24.74 -11.21 4.87
N ALA A 300 -25.51 -11.95 4.07
CA ALA A 300 -26.30 -13.08 4.55
C ALA A 300 -25.43 -14.24 5.09
N GLU A 301 -24.25 -14.41 4.52
CA GLU A 301 -23.25 -15.39 4.95
C GLU A 301 -22.06 -14.68 5.59
N PRO A 302 -21.43 -15.27 6.62
CA PRO A 302 -20.24 -14.69 7.22
C PRO A 302 -19.13 -14.60 6.18
N ARG A 303 -18.52 -13.41 6.07
CA ARG A 303 -17.36 -13.16 5.23
C ARG A 303 -16.31 -12.41 6.02
N SER A 304 -15.07 -12.56 5.60
CA SER A 304 -13.94 -11.87 6.20
C SER A 304 -12.87 -11.52 5.18
N ILE A 305 -12.13 -10.45 5.48
CA ILE A 305 -10.91 -10.08 4.77
C ILE A 305 -9.77 -10.19 5.77
N ARG A 306 -8.70 -10.90 5.41
CA ARG A 306 -7.54 -11.14 6.28
C ARG A 306 -6.29 -10.51 5.68
N LEU A 307 -5.69 -9.58 6.41
CA LEU A 307 -4.38 -9.02 6.10
C LEU A 307 -3.30 -10.03 6.50
N VAL A 308 -2.57 -10.58 5.53
CA VAL A 308 -1.55 -11.62 5.76
C VAL A 308 -0.18 -11.11 5.29
N PRO A 309 0.87 -11.14 6.14
CA PRO A 309 2.18 -10.62 5.77
C PRO A 309 2.78 -11.46 4.64
N ALA A 310 3.48 -10.84 3.71
CA ALA A 310 4.13 -11.45 2.54
C ALA A 310 5.62 -11.12 2.51
N LYS A 311 6.38 -11.74 3.42
CA LYS A 311 7.84 -11.59 3.49
C LYS A 311 8.48 -12.04 2.18
N GLU A 312 9.49 -11.30 1.72
CA GLU A 312 10.23 -11.59 0.48
C GLU A 312 9.33 -11.69 -0.76
N SER A 313 8.19 -10.98 -0.74
CA SER A 313 7.18 -10.99 -1.81
C SER A 313 7.74 -10.74 -3.20
N SER A 314 8.72 -9.83 -3.33
CA SER A 314 9.32 -9.49 -4.62
C SER A 314 10.09 -10.66 -5.23
N LEU A 315 10.73 -11.50 -4.41
CA LEU A 315 11.45 -12.69 -4.87
C LEU A 315 10.50 -13.85 -5.15
N MET A 316 9.68 -14.20 -4.15
CA MET A 316 8.77 -15.34 -4.26
C MET A 316 7.69 -15.10 -5.33
N GLY A 317 7.14 -13.89 -5.40
CA GLY A 317 6.15 -13.53 -6.41
C GLY A 317 6.69 -13.59 -7.83
N ALA A 318 7.94 -13.16 -8.04
CA ALA A 318 8.62 -13.30 -9.33
C ALA A 318 8.86 -14.77 -9.69
N ALA A 319 9.27 -15.60 -8.73
CA ALA A 319 9.46 -17.03 -8.94
C ALA A 319 8.15 -17.75 -9.28
N VAL A 320 7.05 -17.42 -8.59
CA VAL A 320 5.71 -17.95 -8.87
C VAL A 320 5.25 -17.53 -10.27
N ALA A 321 5.41 -16.27 -10.64
CA ALA A 321 5.05 -15.81 -11.99
C ALA A 321 5.83 -16.54 -13.07
N LEU A 322 7.14 -16.75 -12.85
CA LEU A 322 7.99 -17.50 -13.77
C LEU A 322 7.51 -18.95 -13.92
N ALA A 323 7.11 -19.59 -12.82
CA ALA A 323 6.57 -20.95 -12.83
C ALA A 323 5.21 -21.06 -13.53
N CYS A 324 4.45 -19.95 -13.62
CA CYS A 324 3.16 -19.88 -14.32
C CYS A 324 3.30 -19.62 -15.83
N ILE A 325 4.50 -19.28 -16.34
CA ILE A 325 4.71 -19.24 -17.78
C ILE A 325 4.72 -20.67 -18.28
N GLU A 326 3.84 -20.98 -19.24
CA GLU A 326 3.85 -22.27 -19.93
C GLU A 326 5.25 -22.54 -20.47
N ARG A 327 5.76 -23.74 -20.21
CA ARG A 327 6.93 -24.22 -20.93
C ARG A 327 6.46 -24.54 -22.34
N ASP A 328 6.97 -23.80 -23.31
CA ASP A 328 7.01 -24.27 -24.70
C ASP A 328 7.87 -25.55 -24.71
N ASP A 329 7.28 -26.70 -24.37
CA ASP A 329 7.85 -28.04 -24.58
C ASP A 329 7.52 -28.54 -25.99
#